data_AF-A0A8I1QDV3-F1
#
_entry.id   AF-A0A8I1QDV3-F1
#
_cell.length_a   1.000
_cell.length_b   1.000
_cell.length_c   1.000
_cell.angle_alpha   90.00
_cell.angle_beta   90.00
_cell.angle_gamma   90.00
#
_symmetry.space_group_name_H-M   'P 1'
#
loop_
_entity.id
_entity.type
_entity.pdbx_description
1 polymer ?
#
loop_
_entity_poly.entity_id
_entity_poly.type
_entity_poly.pdbx_seq_one_letter_code
_entity_poly.pdbx_strand_id
1 'polypeptide(L)'
;MSSFEHIYNLAKAHHEQSLQIPPLDTTQEEQALSLYLLKDGVVIDCITDLTLTPAGKLAMKGNMPAALWLWKNFNANLGLIYYGAILGNQFQSIQEAWDSLCALENNALYRPSIILAFAQMGQEEEISAYFPKTNSNHALDELKAAIIGAAYGNHPKILTYLLDLPHKQLLTLPVAIQAAACGGHIQLVHQLLNPLKSGAQEDFLMRLYQQAISGFIKGDQTELLQEALKSWGKTELGKSSVFAAVECSRYSLAFELAQQQNCVTEFYIALGKEGIEQLQETFLNAETSIAYLWLTLAQKIDDPEQFIQWLSFARNTDTLTKICDCIRTTAQAKVTLPKIVAQLERIETETQAIVQLKSHFLLETKQALFIHRYQNPLMLLLQCDYSGKEGFIQYIKGSPKIINPFNSWQLADLFEKVQENKPRNDLIAELEVYLKKHNGLRLNFLSSSHYERCQSFLKQVLKEQTKEHLNVLVIHQYKLFKDGDAGKKIATKAHEKPVKNKEIRDEYYLSLEKFVNQLTKEEKEFALNENTEYQEGIQYSK
;
A
#
# COMPACT_ATOMS: atom_id res chain seq x y z
N MET A 1 -14.63 9.65 -6.72
CA MET A 1 -15.68 8.81 -6.12
C MET A 1 -15.32 8.58 -4.67
N SER A 2 -16.22 8.90 -3.76
CA SER A 2 -15.99 8.63 -2.32
C SER A 2 -15.97 7.11 -2.07
N SER A 3 -15.28 6.67 -1.01
CA SER A 3 -15.33 5.27 -0.55
C SER A 3 -16.76 4.78 -0.35
N PHE A 4 -17.66 5.68 0.07
CA PHE A 4 -19.09 5.43 0.15
C PHE A 4 -19.74 5.16 -1.21
N GLU A 5 -19.46 5.96 -2.25
CA GLU A 5 -19.99 5.73 -3.61
C GLU A 5 -19.48 4.42 -4.23
N HIS A 6 -18.24 4.04 -3.94
CA HIS A 6 -17.68 2.78 -4.44
C HIS A 6 -18.31 1.56 -3.77
N ILE A 7 -18.45 1.60 -2.43
CA ILE A 7 -19.14 0.56 -1.66
C ILE A 7 -20.62 0.48 -2.03
N TYR A 8 -21.26 1.63 -2.23
CA TYR A 8 -22.65 1.75 -2.70
C TYR A 8 -22.84 1.13 -4.09
N ASN A 9 -21.97 1.42 -5.04
CA ASN A 9 -22.07 0.86 -6.40
C ASN A 9 -21.77 -0.64 -6.43
N LEU A 10 -20.83 -1.14 -5.61
CA LEU A 10 -20.57 -2.57 -5.45
C LEU A 10 -21.76 -3.31 -4.83
N ALA A 11 -22.36 -2.74 -3.78
CA ALA A 11 -23.54 -3.32 -3.14
C ALA A 11 -24.77 -3.29 -4.06
N LYS A 12 -24.95 -2.21 -4.84
CA LYS A 12 -26.01 -2.08 -5.84
C LYS A 12 -25.88 -3.10 -6.98
N ALA A 13 -24.69 -3.25 -7.56
CA ALA A 13 -24.43 -4.23 -8.62
C ALA A 13 -24.64 -5.68 -8.15
N HIS A 14 -24.31 -5.97 -6.90
CA HIS A 14 -24.52 -7.30 -6.30
C HIS A 14 -26.00 -7.57 -5.95
N HIS A 15 -26.78 -6.52 -5.66
CA HIS A 15 -28.23 -6.60 -5.46
C HIS A 15 -28.97 -6.87 -6.78
N GLU A 16 -28.63 -6.14 -7.84
CA GLU A 16 -29.21 -6.29 -9.19
C GLU A 16 -28.98 -7.69 -9.80
N GLN A 17 -27.90 -8.39 -9.39
CA GLN A 17 -27.61 -9.75 -9.82
C GLN A 17 -28.38 -10.84 -9.04
N SER A 18 -28.96 -10.54 -7.88
CA SER A 18 -29.35 -11.58 -6.92
C SER A 18 -30.84 -11.88 -6.81
N LEU A 19 -31.80 -11.09 -7.33
CA LEU A 19 -33.22 -11.49 -7.37
C LEU A 19 -34.06 -10.59 -8.30
N GLN A 20 -34.94 -11.20 -9.11
CA GLN A 20 -36.03 -10.54 -9.86
C GLN A 20 -37.12 -10.04 -8.90
N ILE A 21 -36.96 -8.86 -8.32
CA ILE A 21 -38.00 -8.18 -7.52
C ILE A 21 -38.20 -6.76 -8.07
N PRO A 22 -39.43 -6.20 -8.09
CA PRO A 22 -39.69 -4.87 -8.64
C PRO A 22 -38.92 -3.79 -7.87
N PRO A 23 -38.64 -2.62 -8.48
CA PRO A 23 -37.92 -1.54 -7.81
C PRO A 23 -38.69 -1.12 -6.55
N LEU A 24 -38.01 -1.18 -5.41
CA LEU A 24 -38.51 -0.65 -4.13
C LEU A 24 -38.18 0.84 -4.05
N ASP A 25 -38.95 1.57 -3.26
CA ASP A 25 -38.78 3.00 -3.08
C ASP A 25 -37.41 3.29 -2.41
N THR A 26 -36.75 4.38 -2.81
CA THR A 26 -35.34 4.70 -2.46
C THR A 26 -34.99 4.63 -0.97
N THR A 27 -35.97 4.84 -0.09
CA THR A 27 -35.78 4.75 1.38
C THR A 27 -35.68 3.30 1.89
N GLN A 28 -36.32 2.35 1.22
CA GLN A 28 -36.23 0.92 1.53
C GLN A 28 -34.94 0.30 0.98
N GLU A 29 -34.41 0.82 -0.13
CA GLU A 29 -33.10 0.45 -0.66
C GLU A 29 -31.97 0.84 0.31
N GLU A 30 -31.97 2.06 0.86
CA GLU A 30 -30.99 2.48 1.88
C GLU A 30 -31.04 1.60 3.15
N GLN A 31 -32.24 1.17 3.56
CA GLN A 31 -32.43 0.27 4.70
C GLN A 31 -31.95 -1.16 4.41
N ALA A 32 -32.28 -1.71 3.24
CA ALA A 32 -31.84 -3.03 2.81
C ALA A 32 -30.32 -3.10 2.59
N LEU A 33 -29.70 -2.04 2.07
CA LEU A 33 -28.24 -1.95 1.90
C LEU A 33 -27.52 -1.85 3.25
N SER A 34 -28.09 -1.11 4.21
CA SER A 34 -27.59 -1.03 5.59
C SER A 34 -27.64 -2.39 6.28
N LEU A 35 -28.68 -3.18 6.02
CA LEU A 35 -28.82 -4.58 6.48
C LEU A 35 -27.81 -5.53 5.81
N TYR A 36 -27.47 -5.30 4.54
CA TYR A 36 -26.56 -6.19 3.78
C TYR A 36 -25.08 -5.97 4.11
N LEU A 37 -24.70 -4.77 4.54
CA LEU A 37 -23.34 -4.45 5.04
C LEU A 37 -23.05 -5.06 6.43
N LEU A 38 -24.04 -5.72 7.05
CA LEU A 38 -23.98 -6.33 8.38
C LEU A 38 -23.85 -7.87 8.33
N LYS A 39 -23.00 -8.40 7.45
CA LYS A 39 -22.52 -9.79 7.60
C LYS A 39 -21.55 -9.88 8.78
N ASP A 40 -21.64 -10.99 9.53
CA ASP A 40 -20.81 -11.27 10.72
C ASP A 40 -19.33 -10.93 10.49
N GLY A 41 -18.77 -10.11 11.38
CA GLY A 41 -17.34 -9.79 11.41
C GLY A 41 -16.93 -8.40 10.93
N VAL A 42 -17.86 -7.54 10.47
CA VAL A 42 -17.53 -6.15 10.12
C VAL A 42 -17.59 -5.27 11.38
N VAL A 43 -16.43 -5.01 11.97
CA VAL A 43 -16.27 -3.95 12.98
C VAL A 43 -16.30 -2.61 12.26
N ILE A 44 -17.43 -1.89 12.30
CA ILE A 44 -17.51 -0.51 11.84
C ILE A 44 -17.19 0.40 13.04
N ASP A 45 -15.92 0.42 13.43
CA ASP A 45 -15.42 1.44 14.35
C ASP A 45 -14.01 1.86 13.91
N CYS A 46 -13.94 3.01 13.23
CA CYS A 46 -12.72 3.81 13.13
C CYS A 46 -13.11 5.28 13.29
N ILE A 47 -13.02 5.80 14.51
CA ILE A 47 -12.91 7.24 14.73
C ILE A 47 -11.48 7.63 14.34
N THR A 48 -11.31 8.13 13.13
CA THR A 48 -10.11 8.91 12.76
C THR A 48 -10.46 10.20 12.04
N ASP A 49 -11.64 10.27 11.41
CA ASP A 49 -12.12 11.45 10.70
C ASP A 49 -13.54 11.77 11.18
N LEU A 50 -13.93 13.05 11.15
CA LEU A 50 -15.25 13.60 11.56
C LEU A 50 -16.44 13.08 10.71
N THR A 51 -16.28 11.92 10.08
CA THR A 51 -17.25 11.27 9.20
C THR A 51 -18.29 10.51 10.01
N LEU A 52 -19.57 10.81 9.79
CA LEU A 52 -20.68 10.07 10.38
C LEU A 52 -20.76 8.63 9.86
N THR A 53 -21.00 7.69 10.78
CA THR A 53 -21.39 6.31 10.44
C THR A 53 -22.75 6.28 9.75
N PRO A 54 -23.12 5.18 9.05
CA PRO A 54 -24.48 5.04 8.50
C PRO A 54 -25.58 5.27 9.55
N ALA A 55 -25.42 4.73 10.76
CA ALA A 55 -26.36 4.95 11.86
C ALA A 55 -26.40 6.42 12.33
N GLY A 56 -25.23 7.08 12.41
CA GLY A 56 -25.15 8.52 12.69
C GLY A 56 -25.81 9.38 11.60
N LYS A 57 -25.66 9.02 10.32
CA LYS A 57 -26.34 9.72 9.21
C LYS A 57 -27.86 9.57 9.27
N LEU A 58 -28.37 8.39 9.64
CA LEU A 58 -29.80 8.17 9.86
C LEU A 58 -30.33 9.06 10.98
N ALA A 59 -29.61 9.11 12.10
CA ALA A 59 -29.94 9.97 13.23
C ALA A 59 -29.92 11.47 12.86
N MET A 60 -28.91 11.91 12.09
CA MET A 60 -28.83 13.27 11.56
C MET A 60 -30.03 13.63 10.68
N LYS A 61 -30.53 12.68 9.88
CA LYS A 61 -31.74 12.86 9.05
C LYS A 61 -33.05 12.78 9.87
N GLY A 62 -33.00 12.61 11.20
CA GLY A 62 -34.17 12.47 12.06
C GLY A 62 -34.74 11.05 12.16
N ASN A 63 -34.10 10.04 11.55
CA ASN A 63 -34.54 8.65 11.65
C ASN A 63 -33.91 7.93 12.86
N MET A 64 -34.24 8.42 14.05
CA MET A 64 -33.79 7.83 15.31
C MET A 64 -34.24 6.38 15.51
N PRO A 65 -35.47 5.95 15.14
CA PRO A 65 -35.88 4.56 15.29
C PRO A 65 -34.97 3.57 14.55
N ALA A 66 -34.59 3.88 13.30
CA ALA A 66 -33.69 3.02 12.54
C ALA A 66 -32.26 3.03 13.10
N ALA A 67 -31.75 4.20 13.52
CA ALA A 67 -30.43 4.31 14.13
C ALA A 67 -30.32 3.51 15.45
N LEU A 68 -31.33 3.60 16.32
CA LEU A 68 -31.37 2.85 17.58
C LEU A 68 -31.60 1.35 17.37
N TRP A 69 -32.32 0.96 16.32
CA TRP A 69 -32.43 -0.43 15.92
C TRP A 69 -31.07 -1.02 15.51
N LEU A 70 -30.24 -0.26 14.80
CA LEU A 70 -28.87 -0.67 14.45
C LEU A 70 -27.97 -0.80 15.68
N TRP A 71 -28.09 0.10 16.65
CA TRP A 71 -27.40 -0.04 17.93
C TRP A 71 -27.81 -1.33 18.66
N LYS A 72 -29.12 -1.56 18.81
CA LYS A 72 -29.65 -2.68 19.58
C LYS A 72 -29.33 -4.05 18.98
N ASN A 73 -29.31 -4.17 17.65
CA ASN A 73 -29.18 -5.45 16.96
C ASN A 73 -27.77 -5.70 16.40
N PHE A 74 -26.96 -4.66 16.22
CA PHE A 74 -25.65 -4.76 15.57
C PHE A 74 -24.53 -4.01 16.29
N ASN A 75 -24.75 -3.60 17.55
CA ASN A 75 -23.78 -2.88 18.36
C ASN A 75 -23.24 -1.60 17.70
N ALA A 76 -24.03 -0.94 16.84
CA ALA A 76 -23.63 0.33 16.24
C ALA A 76 -23.30 1.37 17.33
N ASN A 77 -22.23 2.15 17.14
CA ASN A 77 -21.74 3.06 18.18
C ASN A 77 -22.77 4.13 18.55
N LEU A 78 -23.27 4.04 19.79
CA LEU A 78 -24.32 4.90 20.30
C LEU A 78 -23.88 6.38 20.41
N GLY A 79 -22.61 6.64 20.73
CA GLY A 79 -22.07 8.00 20.77
C GLY A 79 -22.08 8.68 19.40
N LEU A 80 -21.82 7.92 18.32
CA LEU A 80 -21.84 8.43 16.95
C LEU A 80 -23.27 8.63 16.42
N ILE A 81 -24.22 7.84 16.91
CA ILE A 81 -25.66 8.05 16.65
C ILE A 81 -26.10 9.40 17.25
N TYR A 82 -25.77 9.66 18.52
CA TYR A 82 -26.13 10.93 19.16
C TYR A 82 -25.38 12.12 18.58
N TYR A 83 -24.10 11.96 18.22
CA TYR A 83 -23.34 12.96 17.47
C TYR A 83 -24.09 13.37 16.20
N GLY A 84 -24.52 12.38 15.39
CA GLY A 84 -25.31 12.64 14.19
C GLY A 84 -26.64 13.34 14.47
N ALA A 85 -27.38 12.88 15.48
CA ALA A 85 -28.64 13.53 15.89
C ALA A 85 -28.46 15.01 16.25
N ILE A 86 -27.40 15.37 16.99
CA ILE A 86 -27.13 16.76 17.37
C ILE A 86 -26.78 17.60 16.13
N LEU A 87 -25.95 17.08 15.22
CA LEU A 87 -25.67 17.74 13.95
C LEU A 87 -26.94 17.96 13.11
N GLY A 88 -27.92 17.06 13.23
CA GLY A 88 -29.22 17.15 12.57
C GLY A 88 -30.25 18.05 13.26
N ASN A 89 -29.85 18.79 14.31
CA ASN A 89 -30.74 19.56 15.19
C ASN A 89 -31.87 18.71 15.82
N GLN A 90 -31.63 17.41 16.03
CA GLN A 90 -32.59 16.49 16.63
C GLN A 90 -32.39 16.35 18.14
N PHE A 91 -31.55 17.18 18.77
CA PHE A 91 -31.16 17.02 20.17
C PHE A 91 -32.35 16.97 21.14
N GLN A 92 -33.35 17.83 20.92
CA GLN A 92 -34.55 17.86 21.76
C GLN A 92 -35.32 16.52 21.73
N SER A 93 -35.28 15.79 20.62
CA SER A 93 -35.91 14.47 20.48
C SER A 93 -35.18 13.34 21.20
N ILE A 94 -33.94 13.59 21.64
CA ILE A 94 -33.06 12.61 22.28
C ILE A 94 -32.64 13.02 23.70
N GLN A 95 -33.15 14.15 24.21
CA GLN A 95 -32.72 14.74 25.48
C GLN A 95 -32.99 13.82 26.68
N GLU A 96 -34.16 13.19 26.76
CA GLU A 96 -34.48 12.24 27.85
C GLU A 96 -33.58 10.99 27.83
N ALA A 97 -33.26 10.50 26.62
CA ALA A 97 -32.35 9.37 26.45
C ALA A 97 -30.90 9.75 26.80
N TRP A 98 -30.52 10.99 26.49
CA TRP A 98 -29.24 11.59 26.87
C TRP A 98 -29.09 11.72 28.39
N ASP A 99 -30.08 12.31 29.08
CA ASP A 99 -30.04 12.48 30.53
C ASP A 99 -29.93 11.12 31.25
N SER A 100 -30.62 10.11 30.73
CA SER A 100 -30.55 8.73 31.21
C SER A 100 -29.16 8.10 31.00
N LEU A 101 -28.49 8.39 29.87
CA LEU A 101 -27.12 7.93 29.62
C LEU A 101 -26.08 8.66 30.46
N CYS A 102 -26.27 9.95 30.71
CA CYS A 102 -25.44 10.74 31.60
C CYS A 102 -25.48 10.24 33.05
N ALA A 103 -26.60 9.67 33.47
CA ALA A 103 -26.77 9.07 34.79
C ALA A 103 -26.05 7.71 34.98
N LEU A 104 -25.57 7.06 33.90
CA LEU A 104 -24.85 5.80 33.96
C LEU A 104 -23.34 6.01 34.16
N GLU A 105 -22.71 5.26 35.07
CA GLU A 105 -21.29 5.39 35.46
C GLU A 105 -20.28 5.11 34.31
N ASN A 106 -20.71 4.50 33.19
CA ASN A 106 -19.85 4.11 32.05
C ASN A 106 -19.86 5.11 30.85
N ASN A 107 -20.38 6.33 31.02
CA ASN A 107 -20.55 7.29 29.93
C ASN A 107 -19.26 7.98 29.41
N ALA A 108 -18.12 7.77 30.08
CA ALA A 108 -16.84 8.38 29.69
C ALA A 108 -16.45 8.07 28.23
N LEU A 109 -16.96 6.96 27.68
CA LEU A 109 -16.72 6.54 26.30
C LEU A 109 -17.43 7.42 25.25
N TYR A 110 -18.61 7.96 25.57
CA TYR A 110 -19.48 8.63 24.58
C TYR A 110 -19.53 10.16 24.73
N ARG A 111 -19.19 10.69 25.92
CA ARG A 111 -19.20 12.13 26.20
C ARG A 111 -18.37 12.97 25.21
N PRO A 112 -17.14 12.57 24.83
CA PRO A 112 -16.33 13.38 23.90
C PRO A 112 -17.03 13.62 22.55
N SER A 113 -17.68 12.62 21.97
CA SER A 113 -18.38 12.75 20.68
C SER A 113 -19.53 13.76 20.74
N ILE A 114 -20.23 13.82 21.87
CA ILE A 114 -21.41 14.66 22.06
C ILE A 114 -21.00 16.11 22.34
N ILE A 115 -20.00 16.32 23.18
CA ILE A 115 -19.39 17.64 23.44
C ILE A 115 -18.83 18.23 22.13
N LEU A 116 -18.19 17.39 21.32
CA LEU A 116 -17.71 17.79 19.99
C LEU A 116 -18.88 18.27 19.13
N ALA A 117 -20.01 17.56 19.11
CA ALA A 117 -21.21 17.93 18.36
C ALA A 117 -21.74 19.31 18.77
N PHE A 118 -21.90 19.55 20.07
CA PHE A 118 -22.39 20.83 20.57
C PHE A 118 -21.47 21.98 20.22
N ALA A 119 -20.15 21.78 20.40
CA ALA A 119 -19.16 22.78 20.06
C ALA A 119 -19.13 23.07 18.55
N GLN A 120 -19.26 22.03 17.71
CA GLN A 120 -19.33 22.15 16.25
C GLN A 120 -20.59 22.88 15.77
N MET A 121 -21.71 22.71 16.46
CA MET A 121 -22.96 23.40 16.18
C MET A 121 -23.05 24.81 16.77
N GLY A 122 -22.04 25.23 17.54
CA GLY A 122 -22.00 26.57 18.12
C GLY A 122 -22.93 26.74 19.33
N GLN A 123 -23.27 25.66 20.03
CA GLN A 123 -24.14 25.69 21.21
C GLN A 123 -23.39 26.22 22.43
N GLU A 124 -23.18 27.53 22.47
CA GLU A 124 -22.37 28.23 23.47
C GLU A 124 -22.86 28.00 24.91
N GLU A 125 -24.18 27.93 25.12
CA GLU A 125 -24.79 27.69 26.43
C GLU A 125 -24.43 26.29 26.96
N GLU A 126 -24.57 25.26 26.12
CA GLU A 126 -24.24 23.87 26.49
C GLU A 126 -22.76 23.69 26.78
N ILE A 127 -21.88 24.30 25.97
CA ILE A 127 -20.43 24.24 26.20
C ILE A 127 -20.03 25.00 27.47
N SER A 128 -20.62 26.16 27.74
CA SER A 128 -20.32 26.95 28.93
C SER A 128 -20.83 26.28 30.21
N ALA A 129 -22.00 25.62 30.13
CA ALA A 129 -22.54 24.81 31.22
C ALA A 129 -21.67 23.58 31.50
N TYR A 130 -21.14 22.95 30.46
CA TYR A 130 -20.30 21.75 30.59
C TYR A 130 -18.90 22.07 31.13
N PHE A 131 -18.29 23.18 30.73
CA PHE A 131 -16.97 23.62 31.19
C PHE A 131 -17.06 24.90 32.03
N PRO A 132 -17.60 24.88 33.26
CA PRO A 132 -17.69 26.06 34.09
C PRO A 132 -16.30 26.52 34.54
N LYS A 133 -16.04 27.84 34.49
CA LYS A 133 -14.76 28.44 34.92
C LYS A 133 -14.35 28.12 36.37
N THR A 134 -15.27 27.64 37.20
CA THR A 134 -15.10 27.38 38.63
C THR A 134 -14.66 25.95 38.97
N ASN A 135 -14.63 25.01 38.01
CA ASN A 135 -14.23 23.62 38.23
C ASN A 135 -13.25 23.17 37.13
N SER A 136 -12.00 22.85 37.50
CA SER A 136 -10.93 22.57 36.53
C SER A 136 -10.63 21.07 36.32
N ASN A 137 -11.38 20.17 36.97
CA ASN A 137 -11.15 18.72 36.89
C ASN A 137 -11.83 18.03 35.69
N HIS A 138 -11.87 18.69 34.53
CA HIS A 138 -12.37 18.06 33.30
C HIS A 138 -11.32 17.14 32.66
N ALA A 139 -11.76 15.98 32.16
CA ALA A 139 -10.92 15.06 31.41
C ALA A 139 -10.33 15.79 30.19
N LEU A 140 -9.02 15.63 29.95
CA LEU A 140 -8.32 16.29 28.84
C LEU A 140 -8.96 15.95 27.48
N ASP A 141 -9.51 14.75 27.33
CA ASP A 141 -10.10 14.28 26.07
C ASP A 141 -11.43 14.97 25.77
N GLU A 142 -12.23 15.28 26.78
CA GLU A 142 -13.48 16.05 26.63
C GLU A 142 -13.20 17.50 26.22
N LEU A 143 -12.21 18.14 26.84
CA LEU A 143 -11.79 19.49 26.46
C LEU A 143 -11.23 19.53 25.03
N LYS A 144 -10.41 18.54 24.65
CA LYS A 144 -9.91 18.42 23.27
C LYS A 144 -11.07 18.27 22.29
N ALA A 145 -12.07 17.45 22.60
CA ALA A 145 -13.23 17.24 21.75
C ALA A 145 -14.04 18.53 21.55
N ALA A 146 -14.26 19.30 22.61
CA ALA A 146 -14.90 20.63 22.53
C ALA A 146 -14.12 21.59 21.63
N ILE A 147 -12.79 21.63 21.80
CA ILE A 147 -11.91 22.50 21.01
C ILE A 147 -11.90 22.10 19.53
N ILE A 148 -11.85 20.79 19.24
CA ILE A 148 -11.96 20.26 17.87
C ILE A 148 -13.28 20.71 17.26
N GLY A 149 -14.40 20.49 17.96
CA GLY A 149 -15.73 20.86 17.48
C GLY A 149 -15.83 22.36 17.19
N ALA A 150 -15.46 23.21 18.15
CA ALA A 150 -15.52 24.66 18.00
C ALA A 150 -14.63 25.18 16.86
N ALA A 151 -13.42 24.65 16.73
CA ALA A 151 -12.49 25.03 15.67
C ALA A 151 -12.96 24.56 14.28
N TYR A 152 -13.44 23.32 14.17
CA TYR A 152 -13.99 22.77 12.92
C TYR A 152 -15.29 23.46 12.49
N GLY A 153 -16.13 23.83 13.45
CA GLY A 153 -17.39 24.57 13.22
C GLY A 153 -17.23 26.08 13.02
N ASN A 154 -16.01 26.61 13.10
CA ASN A 154 -15.72 28.05 13.03
C ASN A 154 -16.42 28.91 14.09
N HIS A 155 -16.36 28.48 15.35
CA HIS A 155 -16.96 29.20 16.48
C HIS A 155 -15.88 29.86 17.35
N PRO A 156 -15.29 31.00 16.93
CA PRO A 156 -14.15 31.61 17.60
C PRO A 156 -14.43 32.02 19.04
N LYS A 157 -15.67 32.43 19.38
CA LYS A 157 -16.05 32.78 20.76
C LYS A 157 -15.93 31.59 21.72
N ILE A 158 -16.50 30.46 21.33
CA ILE A 158 -16.42 29.21 22.09
C ILE A 158 -14.96 28.75 22.17
N LEU A 159 -14.23 28.83 21.06
CA LEU A 159 -12.83 28.43 21.01
C LEU A 159 -11.96 29.29 21.95
N THR A 160 -12.12 30.60 21.96
CA THR A 160 -11.42 31.50 22.90
C THR A 160 -11.79 31.16 24.34
N TYR A 161 -13.07 30.97 24.64
CA TYR A 161 -13.52 30.56 25.98
C TYR A 161 -12.82 29.28 26.46
N LEU A 162 -12.76 28.25 25.62
CA LEU A 162 -12.16 26.96 25.95
C LEU A 162 -10.64 27.04 26.08
N LEU A 163 -9.97 27.85 25.24
CA LEU A 163 -8.51 28.05 25.31
C LEU A 163 -8.09 28.90 26.52
N ASP A 164 -8.99 29.72 27.07
CA ASP A 164 -8.74 30.54 28.26
C ASP A 164 -8.92 29.77 29.59
N LEU A 165 -9.38 28.51 29.54
CA LEU A 165 -9.49 27.68 30.73
C LEU A 165 -8.11 27.39 31.34
N PRO A 166 -7.98 27.45 32.69
CA PRO A 166 -6.70 27.30 33.37
C PRO A 166 -6.12 25.89 33.14
N HIS A 167 -4.89 25.85 32.64
CA HIS A 167 -4.10 24.68 32.23
C HIS A 167 -4.57 24.00 30.93
N LYS A 168 -3.64 23.89 29.96
CA LYS A 168 -3.64 23.04 28.73
C LYS A 168 -3.53 23.78 27.38
N GLN A 169 -3.30 25.09 27.32
CA GLN A 169 -3.10 25.80 26.02
C GLN A 169 -2.04 25.14 25.13
N LEU A 170 -0.87 24.77 25.68
CA LEU A 170 0.19 24.10 24.92
C LEU A 170 -0.20 22.73 24.35
N LEU A 171 -1.17 22.04 24.97
CA LEU A 171 -1.63 20.70 24.55
C LEU A 171 -2.84 20.76 23.61
N THR A 172 -3.54 21.88 23.56
CA THR A 172 -4.84 22.01 22.87
C THR A 172 -4.80 22.94 21.67
N LEU A 173 -3.89 23.93 21.65
CA LEU A 173 -3.70 24.82 20.51
C LEU A 173 -3.30 24.09 19.21
N PRO A 174 -2.37 23.09 19.21
CA PRO A 174 -2.07 22.34 17.99
C PRO A 174 -3.30 21.62 17.41
N VAL A 175 -4.15 21.09 18.30
CA VAL A 175 -5.40 20.40 17.96
C VAL A 175 -6.42 21.38 17.37
N ALA A 176 -6.58 22.56 17.96
CA ALA A 176 -7.45 23.62 17.44
C ALA A 176 -7.05 24.03 16.01
N ILE A 177 -5.74 24.20 15.77
CA ILE A 177 -5.22 24.60 14.46
C ILE A 177 -5.47 23.51 13.41
N GLN A 178 -5.21 22.24 13.74
CA GLN A 178 -5.49 21.13 12.82
C GLN A 178 -6.98 21.05 12.48
N ALA A 179 -7.87 21.20 13.48
CA ALA A 179 -9.31 21.13 13.29
C ALA A 179 -9.86 22.30 12.47
N ALA A 180 -9.40 23.53 12.74
CA ALA A 180 -9.77 24.71 11.94
C ALA A 180 -9.31 24.56 10.48
N ALA A 181 -8.09 24.06 10.25
CA ALA A 181 -7.58 23.80 8.90
C ALA A 181 -8.36 22.69 8.19
N CYS A 182 -8.73 21.62 8.91
CA CYS A 182 -9.60 20.55 8.39
C CYS A 182 -10.99 21.06 7.97
N GLY A 183 -11.55 22.01 8.73
CA GLY A 183 -12.81 22.67 8.39
C GLY A 183 -12.71 23.73 7.29
N GLY A 184 -11.52 24.04 6.78
CA GLY A 184 -11.30 25.07 5.75
C GLY A 184 -11.27 26.51 6.27
N HIS A 185 -11.12 26.72 7.57
CA HIS A 185 -11.22 28.06 8.20
C HIS A 185 -9.86 28.77 8.24
N ILE A 186 -9.32 29.14 7.07
CA ILE A 186 -7.96 29.71 6.95
C ILE A 186 -7.75 31.00 7.79
N GLN A 187 -8.77 31.86 7.90
CA GLN A 187 -8.69 33.06 8.74
C GLN A 187 -8.53 32.71 10.22
N LEU A 188 -9.26 31.70 10.71
CA LEU A 188 -9.15 31.21 12.07
C LEU A 188 -7.77 30.58 12.31
N VAL A 189 -7.24 29.81 11.35
CA VAL A 189 -5.87 29.29 11.39
C VAL A 189 -4.84 30.40 11.54
N HIS A 190 -4.95 31.48 10.75
CA HIS A 190 -4.06 32.64 10.89
C HIS A 190 -4.21 33.34 12.25
N GLN A 191 -5.43 33.49 12.75
CA GLN A 191 -5.70 34.03 14.09
C GLN A 191 -5.11 33.19 15.21
N LEU A 192 -5.06 31.87 15.07
CA LEU A 192 -4.48 30.96 16.06
C LEU A 192 -2.93 30.89 15.97
N LEU A 193 -2.35 31.17 14.80
CA LEU A 193 -0.90 31.22 14.59
C LEU A 193 -0.26 32.57 14.96
N ASN A 194 -1.02 33.68 14.90
CA ASN A 194 -0.56 35.03 15.22
C ASN A 194 -0.22 35.34 16.70
N PRO A 195 -0.87 34.78 17.72
CA PRO A 195 -0.63 35.12 19.14
C PRO A 195 0.76 34.69 19.63
N LEU A 196 1.41 33.77 18.90
CA LEU A 196 2.68 33.16 19.28
C LEU A 196 3.92 33.89 18.73
N LYS A 197 3.74 34.91 17.89
CA LYS A 197 4.86 35.64 17.27
C LYS A 197 5.68 36.46 18.28
N SER A 198 5.13 36.80 19.45
CA SER A 198 5.88 37.50 20.51
C SER A 198 6.49 36.49 21.50
N GLY A 199 7.57 35.81 21.09
CA GLY A 199 8.44 35.07 22.02
C GLY A 199 8.35 33.54 22.02
N ALA A 200 7.59 32.90 21.12
CA ALA A 200 7.64 31.45 20.98
C ALA A 200 8.95 30.99 20.31
N GLN A 201 9.51 29.87 20.77
CA GLN A 201 10.64 29.22 20.10
C GLN A 201 10.25 28.78 18.69
N GLU A 202 11.14 28.99 17.73
CA GLU A 202 10.90 28.73 16.30
C GLU A 202 10.41 27.30 16.03
N ASP A 203 10.94 26.32 16.76
CA ASP A 203 10.55 24.90 16.67
C ASP A 203 9.08 24.65 17.04
N PHE A 204 8.56 25.36 18.05
CA PHE A 204 7.16 25.23 18.46
C PHE A 204 6.24 25.77 17.37
N LEU A 205 6.59 26.92 16.79
CA LEU A 205 5.82 27.50 15.70
C LEU A 205 5.82 26.60 14.44
N MET A 206 6.95 25.96 14.12
CA MET A 206 7.02 24.98 13.04
C MET A 206 6.08 23.80 13.24
N ARG A 207 5.97 23.26 14.46
CA ARG A 207 5.01 22.17 14.78
C ARG A 207 3.56 22.60 14.54
N LEU A 208 3.21 23.84 14.85
CA LEU A 208 1.85 24.35 14.62
C LEU A 208 1.53 24.52 13.14
N TYR A 209 2.48 25.00 12.34
CA TYR A 209 2.32 24.99 10.87
C TYR A 209 2.14 23.57 10.34
N GLN A 210 2.89 22.59 10.84
CA GLN A 210 2.72 21.18 10.46
C GLN A 210 1.33 20.65 10.83
N GLN A 211 0.76 21.05 11.98
CA GLN A 211 -0.62 20.70 12.32
C GLN A 211 -1.64 21.31 11.37
N ALA A 212 -1.45 22.58 10.98
CA ALA A 212 -2.32 23.23 9.99
C ALA A 212 -2.26 22.51 8.63
N ILE A 213 -1.04 22.18 8.17
CA ILE A 213 -0.82 21.42 6.93
C ILE A 213 -1.54 20.08 6.96
N SER A 214 -1.34 19.30 8.02
CA SER A 214 -2.03 18.02 8.21
C SER A 214 -3.55 18.19 8.21
N GLY A 215 -4.05 19.24 8.86
CA GLY A 215 -5.47 19.56 8.88
C GLY A 215 -6.03 19.83 7.49
N PHE A 216 -5.41 20.71 6.70
CA PHE A 216 -5.87 21.00 5.34
C PHE A 216 -5.87 19.75 4.45
N ILE A 217 -4.86 18.89 4.57
CA ILE A 217 -4.76 17.65 3.79
C ILE A 217 -5.89 16.67 4.14
N LYS A 218 -6.15 16.47 5.44
CA LYS A 218 -7.23 15.61 5.95
C LYS A 218 -8.61 16.14 5.57
N GLY A 219 -8.80 17.46 5.61
CA GLY A 219 -10.06 18.11 5.28
C GLY A 219 -10.32 18.30 3.78
N ASP A 220 -9.45 17.78 2.92
CA ASP A 220 -9.47 18.00 1.47
C ASP A 220 -9.44 19.48 1.03
N GLN A 221 -8.72 20.31 1.77
CA GLN A 221 -8.61 21.75 1.56
C GLN A 221 -7.35 22.10 0.74
N THR A 222 -7.18 21.46 -0.43
CA THR A 222 -5.96 21.56 -1.25
C THR A 222 -5.64 23.00 -1.68
N GLU A 223 -6.65 23.76 -2.11
CA GLU A 223 -6.47 25.15 -2.56
C GLU A 223 -6.02 26.06 -1.41
N LEU A 224 -6.67 25.91 -0.24
CA LEU A 224 -6.31 26.66 0.97
C LEU A 224 -4.92 26.28 1.50
N LEU A 225 -4.53 25.01 1.38
CA LEU A 225 -3.16 24.58 1.69
C LEU A 225 -2.15 25.31 0.80
N GLN A 226 -2.40 25.39 -0.51
CA GLN A 226 -1.49 26.08 -1.43
C GLN A 226 -1.42 27.58 -1.14
N GLU A 227 -2.55 28.22 -0.82
CA GLU A 227 -2.60 29.62 -0.37
C GLU A 227 -1.77 29.81 0.92
N ALA A 228 -2.00 28.94 1.90
CA ALA A 228 -1.31 28.98 3.18
C ALA A 228 0.21 28.83 3.01
N LEU A 229 0.68 27.82 2.26
CA LEU A 229 2.10 27.59 1.97
C LEU A 229 2.76 28.80 1.29
N LYS A 230 2.08 29.43 0.33
CA LYS A 230 2.55 30.67 -0.31
C LYS A 230 2.67 31.81 0.70
N SER A 231 1.66 31.99 1.56
CA SER A 231 1.63 33.07 2.56
C SER A 231 2.67 32.91 3.66
N TRP A 232 2.98 31.67 4.06
CA TRP A 232 3.92 31.37 5.13
C TRP A 232 5.38 31.44 4.67
N GLY A 233 5.64 31.25 3.37
CA GLY A 233 6.94 31.55 2.73
C GLY A 233 8.13 30.70 3.21
N LYS A 234 7.88 29.55 3.84
CA LYS A 234 8.93 28.66 4.37
C LYS A 234 9.08 27.40 3.52
N THR A 235 10.25 27.19 2.93
CA THR A 235 10.58 26.02 2.11
C THR A 235 10.43 24.68 2.85
N GLU A 236 10.76 24.64 4.14
CA GLU A 236 10.61 23.44 5.00
C GLU A 236 9.15 23.02 5.20
N LEU A 237 8.19 23.93 5.04
CA LEU A 237 6.76 23.61 5.08
C LEU A 237 6.30 22.91 3.80
N GLY A 238 6.92 23.21 2.66
CA GLY A 238 6.69 22.47 1.41
C GLY A 238 7.03 20.99 1.57
N LYS A 239 8.19 20.67 2.15
CA LYS A 239 8.57 19.29 2.48
C LYS A 239 7.58 18.65 3.46
N SER A 240 7.23 19.35 4.53
CA SER A 240 6.29 18.86 5.54
C SER A 240 4.92 18.52 4.92
N SER A 241 4.45 19.31 3.94
CA SER A 241 3.20 19.06 3.24
C SER A 241 3.20 17.78 2.41
N VAL A 242 4.34 17.44 1.81
CA VAL A 242 4.50 16.21 1.04
C VAL A 242 4.47 14.99 1.96
N PHE A 243 5.20 15.01 3.09
CA PHE A 243 5.17 13.92 4.07
C PHE A 243 3.75 13.71 4.61
N ALA A 244 3.09 14.78 5.05
CA ALA A 244 1.74 14.70 5.57
C ALA A 244 0.73 14.18 4.52
N ALA A 245 0.89 14.52 3.24
CA ALA A 245 0.03 14.04 2.17
C ALA A 245 0.23 12.54 1.91
N VAL A 246 1.45 12.04 2.02
CA VAL A 246 1.75 10.61 1.91
C VAL A 246 1.23 9.83 3.12
N GLU A 247 1.42 10.32 4.35
CA GLU A 247 0.84 9.72 5.58
C GLU A 247 -0.69 9.65 5.51
N CYS A 248 -1.34 10.63 4.86
CA CYS A 248 -2.79 10.62 4.63
C CYS A 248 -3.21 9.81 3.38
N SER A 249 -2.31 9.04 2.77
CA SER A 249 -2.56 8.25 1.56
C SER A 249 -3.06 9.05 0.35
N ARG A 250 -2.75 10.35 0.29
CA ARG A 250 -3.13 11.26 -0.80
C ARG A 250 -2.01 11.41 -1.83
N TYR A 251 -1.62 10.32 -2.48
CA TYR A 251 -0.40 10.27 -3.30
C TYR A 251 -0.39 11.22 -4.50
N SER A 252 -1.52 11.40 -5.18
CA SER A 252 -1.62 12.35 -6.30
C SER A 252 -1.36 13.79 -5.85
N LEU A 253 -1.95 14.19 -4.72
CA LEU A 253 -1.72 15.49 -4.11
C LEU A 253 -0.26 15.62 -3.63
N ALA A 254 0.27 14.58 -2.99
CA ALA A 254 1.64 14.58 -2.51
C ALA A 254 2.66 14.77 -3.65
N PHE A 255 2.44 14.13 -4.80
CA PHE A 255 3.28 14.29 -5.99
C PHE A 255 3.16 15.70 -6.58
N GLU A 256 1.93 16.23 -6.70
CA GLU A 256 1.69 17.59 -7.18
C GLU A 256 2.39 18.64 -6.29
N LEU A 257 2.23 18.53 -4.98
CA LEU A 257 2.91 19.39 -4.00
C LEU A 257 4.43 19.27 -4.13
N ALA A 258 4.94 18.06 -4.33
CA ALA A 258 6.38 17.84 -4.46
C ALA A 258 6.96 18.46 -5.74
N GLN A 259 6.21 18.45 -6.85
CA GLN A 259 6.58 19.15 -8.07
C GLN A 259 6.57 20.68 -7.88
N GLN A 260 5.49 21.22 -7.31
CA GLN A 260 5.31 22.66 -7.10
C GLN A 260 6.36 23.25 -6.13
N GLN A 261 6.72 22.50 -5.09
CA GLN A 261 7.67 22.93 -4.06
C GLN A 261 9.11 22.51 -4.38
N ASN A 262 9.36 21.91 -5.55
CA ASN A 262 10.65 21.39 -5.98
C ASN A 262 11.30 20.45 -4.93
N CYS A 263 10.46 19.65 -4.25
CA CYS A 263 10.86 18.68 -3.23
C CYS A 263 10.39 17.26 -3.60
N VAL A 264 10.45 16.95 -4.90
CA VAL A 264 10.12 15.63 -5.47
C VAL A 264 10.85 14.49 -4.74
N THR A 265 12.07 14.72 -4.26
CA THR A 265 12.82 13.71 -3.48
C THR A 265 12.10 13.33 -2.19
N GLU A 266 11.56 14.31 -1.45
CA GLU A 266 10.86 14.11 -0.18
C GLU A 266 9.60 13.26 -0.35
N PHE A 267 8.90 13.37 -1.49
CA PHE A 267 7.76 12.52 -1.83
C PHE A 267 8.16 11.04 -1.87
N TYR A 268 9.26 10.72 -2.53
CA TYR A 268 9.71 9.34 -2.63
C TYR A 268 10.27 8.79 -1.32
N ILE A 269 10.92 9.63 -0.49
CA ILE A 269 11.30 9.22 0.87
C ILE A 269 10.05 8.87 1.68
N ALA A 270 9.02 9.72 1.61
CA ALA A 270 7.78 9.50 2.32
C ALA A 270 7.12 8.19 1.85
N LEU A 271 7.05 7.93 0.54
CA LEU A 271 6.55 6.65 0.00
C LEU A 271 7.38 5.43 0.46
N GLY A 272 8.71 5.60 0.56
CA GLY A 272 9.63 4.60 1.09
C GLY A 272 9.30 4.23 2.54
N LYS A 273 9.03 5.24 3.38
CA LYS A 273 8.66 5.06 4.79
C LYS A 273 7.30 4.40 4.99
N GLU A 274 6.31 4.76 4.18
CA GLU A 274 4.97 4.16 4.25
C GLU A 274 4.91 2.74 3.67
N GLY A 275 5.98 2.26 3.02
CA GLY A 275 6.07 0.89 2.53
C GLY A 275 5.07 0.57 1.40
N ILE A 276 4.72 1.54 0.56
CA ILE A 276 3.76 1.35 -0.54
C ILE A 276 4.46 0.69 -1.73
N GLU A 277 4.52 -0.63 -1.67
CA GLU A 277 5.24 -1.53 -2.58
C GLU A 277 4.83 -1.37 -4.05
N GLN A 278 3.54 -1.21 -4.31
CA GLN A 278 2.96 -1.13 -5.65
C GLN A 278 3.42 0.12 -6.43
N LEU A 279 3.67 1.22 -5.70
CA LEU A 279 4.21 2.43 -6.29
C LEU A 279 5.72 2.29 -6.53
N GLN A 280 6.47 1.68 -5.61
CA GLN A 280 7.91 1.43 -5.76
C GLN A 280 8.24 0.60 -7.02
N GLU A 281 7.47 -0.46 -7.30
CA GLU A 281 7.63 -1.26 -8.52
C GLU A 281 7.32 -0.46 -9.80
N THR A 282 6.31 0.41 -9.77
CA THR A 282 5.98 1.25 -10.93
C THR A 282 7.13 2.21 -11.27
N PHE A 283 7.80 2.76 -10.24
CA PHE A 283 8.89 3.71 -10.41
C PHE A 283 10.22 3.05 -10.84
N LEU A 284 10.58 1.91 -10.26
CA LEU A 284 11.80 1.15 -10.61
C LEU A 284 11.85 0.69 -12.07
N ASN A 285 10.68 0.57 -12.70
CA ASN A 285 10.56 0.00 -14.03
C ASN A 285 10.26 1.03 -15.12
N ALA A 286 10.26 2.33 -14.81
CA ALA A 286 10.09 3.40 -15.80
C ALA A 286 11.39 3.69 -16.57
N GLU A 287 11.31 3.83 -17.89
CA GLU A 287 12.50 4.01 -18.74
C GLU A 287 13.21 5.36 -18.54
N THR A 288 14.52 5.26 -18.22
CA THR A 288 15.64 6.22 -18.37
C THR A 288 15.57 7.62 -17.74
N SER A 289 14.39 8.19 -17.43
CA SER A 289 14.28 9.60 -17.01
C SER A 289 14.51 9.85 -15.52
N ILE A 290 14.72 8.81 -14.72
CA ILE A 290 14.70 8.91 -13.24
C ILE A 290 16.14 8.86 -12.65
N ALA A 291 17.19 8.72 -13.49
CA ALA A 291 18.62 8.66 -13.09
C ALA A 291 18.99 9.57 -11.90
N TYR A 292 18.72 10.87 -12.03
CA TYR A 292 19.03 11.89 -11.03
C TYR A 292 18.22 11.73 -9.72
N LEU A 293 17.00 11.21 -9.86
CA LEU A 293 16.07 10.95 -8.78
C LEU A 293 16.50 9.72 -7.96
N TRP A 294 17.03 8.67 -8.60
CA TRP A 294 17.66 7.51 -7.95
C TRP A 294 18.83 7.91 -7.05
N LEU A 295 19.66 8.85 -7.51
CA LEU A 295 20.81 9.37 -6.77
C LEU A 295 20.42 10.23 -5.57
N THR A 296 19.38 11.06 -5.72
CA THR A 296 18.92 11.93 -4.63
C THR A 296 18.23 11.11 -3.52
N LEU A 297 17.61 9.99 -3.88
CA LEU A 297 17.11 8.98 -2.94
C LEU A 297 18.25 8.25 -2.22
N ALA A 298 19.26 7.78 -2.97
CA ALA A 298 20.46 7.18 -2.38
C ALA A 298 21.17 8.13 -1.40
N GLN A 299 21.14 9.46 -1.64
CA GLN A 299 21.77 10.44 -0.74
C GLN A 299 21.08 10.57 0.61
N LYS A 300 19.84 10.10 0.74
CA LYS A 300 19.02 10.25 1.96
C LYS A 300 18.75 8.92 2.67
N ILE A 301 19.05 7.79 2.04
CA ILE A 301 19.03 6.47 2.66
C ILE A 301 20.45 6.20 3.18
N ASP A 302 20.70 6.49 4.45
CA ASP A 302 22.04 6.27 5.05
C ASP A 302 22.30 4.80 5.44
N ASP A 303 21.26 3.95 5.39
CA ASP A 303 21.29 2.54 5.76
C ASP A 303 21.32 1.61 4.54
N PRO A 304 22.42 0.85 4.33
CA PRO A 304 22.52 -0.14 3.24
C PRO A 304 21.36 -1.14 3.20
N GLU A 305 20.81 -1.55 4.35
CA GLU A 305 19.74 -2.55 4.41
C GLU A 305 18.41 -1.99 3.89
N GLN A 306 18.09 -0.74 4.23
CA GLN A 306 16.93 -0.04 3.67
C GLN A 306 17.09 0.16 2.16
N PHE A 307 18.33 0.38 1.71
CA PHE A 307 18.62 0.54 0.28
C PHE A 307 18.47 -0.77 -0.50
N ILE A 308 18.90 -1.91 0.07
CA ILE A 308 18.64 -3.26 -0.47
C ILE A 308 17.14 -3.54 -0.54
N GLN A 309 16.41 -3.29 0.55
CA GLN A 309 14.96 -3.46 0.57
C GLN A 309 14.29 -2.67 -0.55
N TRP A 310 14.71 -1.42 -0.75
CA TRP A 310 14.16 -0.57 -1.80
C TRP A 310 14.52 -1.04 -3.22
N LEU A 311 15.79 -1.37 -3.49
CA LEU A 311 16.20 -1.84 -4.82
C LEU A 311 15.60 -3.22 -5.17
N SER A 312 15.19 -4.02 -4.18
CA SER A 312 14.61 -5.36 -4.40
C SER A 312 13.26 -5.34 -5.14
N PHE A 313 12.61 -4.17 -5.24
CA PHE A 313 11.42 -3.96 -6.05
C PHE A 313 11.72 -3.85 -7.56
N ALA A 314 13.00 -3.87 -7.97
CA ALA A 314 13.37 -3.95 -9.38
C ALA A 314 12.72 -5.18 -10.04
N ARG A 315 12.23 -5.04 -11.27
CA ARG A 315 11.55 -6.14 -11.99
C ARG A 315 12.50 -7.26 -12.38
N ASN A 316 13.74 -6.93 -12.72
CA ASN A 316 14.74 -7.90 -13.18
C ASN A 316 16.15 -7.38 -12.91
N THR A 317 17.11 -8.30 -13.04
CA THR A 317 18.53 -8.02 -12.84
C THR A 317 19.05 -6.95 -13.80
N ASP A 318 18.58 -6.92 -15.06
CA ASP A 318 19.00 -5.91 -16.05
C ASP A 318 18.64 -4.48 -15.59
N THR A 319 17.45 -4.30 -15.01
CA THR A 319 16.97 -3.00 -14.50
C THR A 319 17.78 -2.58 -13.29
N LEU A 320 18.02 -3.51 -12.36
CA LEU A 320 18.88 -3.30 -11.20
C LEU A 320 20.30 -2.89 -11.61
N THR A 321 20.92 -3.61 -12.54
CA THR A 321 22.28 -3.30 -13.03
C THR A 321 22.34 -1.90 -13.67
N LYS A 322 21.35 -1.52 -14.49
CA LYS A 322 21.28 -0.16 -15.04
C LYS A 322 21.19 0.92 -13.95
N ILE A 323 20.44 0.68 -12.88
CA ILE A 323 20.33 1.60 -11.75
C ILE A 323 21.68 1.70 -11.02
N CYS A 324 22.31 0.57 -10.71
CA CYS A 324 23.62 0.52 -10.06
C CYS A 324 24.72 1.18 -10.91
N ASP A 325 24.73 0.96 -12.23
CA ASP A 325 25.65 1.63 -13.17
C ASP A 325 25.43 3.14 -13.21
N CYS A 326 24.17 3.60 -13.18
CA CYS A 326 23.85 5.01 -13.12
C CYS A 326 24.33 5.67 -11.81
N ILE A 327 24.16 4.97 -10.68
CA ILE A 327 24.67 5.41 -9.37
C ILE A 327 26.20 5.49 -9.43
N ARG A 328 26.87 4.46 -9.95
CA ARG A 328 28.33 4.36 -10.05
C ARG A 328 28.92 5.49 -10.90
N THR A 329 28.38 5.71 -12.10
CA THR A 329 28.82 6.77 -13.03
C THR A 329 28.60 8.17 -12.47
N THR A 330 27.51 8.41 -11.74
CA THR A 330 27.21 9.75 -11.23
C THR A 330 27.89 10.04 -9.89
N ALA A 331 28.12 9.03 -9.05
CA ALA A 331 28.92 9.15 -7.83
C ALA A 331 30.37 9.54 -8.14
N GLN A 332 30.93 9.02 -9.24
CA GLN A 332 32.25 9.44 -9.74
C GLN A 332 32.29 10.92 -10.14
N ALA A 333 31.15 11.50 -10.57
CA ALA A 333 31.03 12.90 -10.95
C ALA A 333 30.69 13.86 -9.79
N LYS A 334 30.07 13.37 -8.70
CA LYS A 334 29.62 14.18 -7.56
C LYS A 334 29.90 13.45 -6.24
N VAL A 335 31.02 13.77 -5.59
CA VAL A 335 31.50 13.18 -4.32
C VAL A 335 30.51 13.44 -3.15
N THR A 336 29.42 12.69 -3.06
CA THR A 336 28.38 12.88 -2.01
C THR A 336 27.73 11.59 -1.48
N LEU A 337 28.22 10.40 -1.83
CA LEU A 337 27.62 9.11 -1.43
C LEU A 337 28.63 8.12 -0.80
N PRO A 338 29.44 8.49 0.21
CA PRO A 338 30.57 7.66 0.63
C PRO A 338 30.18 6.27 1.17
N LYS A 339 29.08 6.13 1.92
CA LYS A 339 28.68 4.85 2.52
C LYS A 339 28.02 3.87 1.54
N ILE A 340 27.03 4.33 0.78
CA ILE A 340 26.36 3.48 -0.23
C ILE A 340 27.32 3.15 -1.37
N VAL A 341 28.12 4.10 -1.87
CA VAL A 341 29.06 3.83 -2.97
C VAL A 341 30.14 2.85 -2.52
N ALA A 342 30.64 2.96 -1.29
CA ALA A 342 31.59 2.00 -0.73
C ALA A 342 31.02 0.58 -0.60
N GLN A 343 29.70 0.44 -0.46
CA GLN A 343 29.02 -0.85 -0.32
C GLN A 343 28.19 -1.23 -1.57
N LEU A 344 28.29 -0.47 -2.67
CA LEU A 344 27.38 -0.62 -3.80
C LEU A 344 27.50 -2.01 -4.44
N GLU A 345 28.69 -2.58 -4.47
CA GLU A 345 28.93 -3.94 -4.96
C GLU A 345 28.24 -4.99 -4.08
N ARG A 346 28.32 -4.85 -2.75
CA ARG A 346 27.60 -5.71 -1.80
C ARG A 346 26.09 -5.56 -1.99
N ILE A 347 25.59 -4.33 -2.03
CA ILE A 347 24.17 -4.02 -2.20
C ILE A 347 23.64 -4.60 -3.51
N GLU A 348 24.38 -4.39 -4.61
CA GLU A 348 24.03 -4.91 -5.93
C GLU A 348 23.96 -6.45 -5.89
N THR A 349 24.94 -7.10 -5.28
CA THR A 349 24.99 -8.56 -5.15
C THR A 349 23.82 -9.11 -4.32
N GLU A 350 23.56 -8.55 -3.14
CA GLU A 350 22.46 -8.98 -2.27
C GLU A 350 21.09 -8.72 -2.93
N THR A 351 20.92 -7.57 -3.58
CA THR A 351 19.69 -7.25 -4.29
C THR A 351 19.48 -8.15 -5.52
N GLN A 352 20.55 -8.47 -6.27
CA GLN A 352 20.47 -9.41 -7.39
C GLN A 352 19.99 -10.78 -6.92
N ALA A 353 20.49 -11.27 -5.78
CA ALA A 353 20.01 -12.53 -5.20
C ALA A 353 18.51 -12.47 -4.86
N ILE A 354 18.01 -11.36 -4.32
CA ILE A 354 16.58 -11.18 -4.03
C ILE A 354 15.75 -11.16 -5.33
N VAL A 355 16.18 -10.41 -6.34
CA VAL A 355 15.49 -10.34 -7.64
C VAL A 355 15.51 -11.69 -8.37
N GLN A 356 16.58 -12.48 -8.21
CA GLN A 356 16.64 -13.86 -8.68
C GLN A 356 15.60 -14.72 -7.97
N LEU A 357 15.52 -14.70 -6.63
CA LEU A 357 14.49 -15.45 -5.89
C LEU A 357 13.07 -15.14 -6.39
N LYS A 358 12.76 -13.86 -6.65
CA LYS A 358 11.48 -13.44 -7.24
C LYS A 358 11.22 -14.11 -8.59
N SER A 359 12.18 -14.06 -9.50
CA SER A 359 12.02 -14.60 -10.86
C SER A 359 12.05 -16.14 -10.95
N HIS A 360 12.74 -16.79 -10.02
CA HIS A 360 12.88 -18.26 -10.00
C HIS A 360 11.65 -18.93 -9.38
N PHE A 361 11.07 -18.32 -8.35
CA PHE A 361 9.95 -18.88 -7.58
C PHE A 361 8.64 -18.09 -7.69
N LEU A 362 8.58 -17.03 -8.50
CA LEU A 362 7.42 -16.14 -8.66
C LEU A 362 6.95 -15.53 -7.33
N LEU A 363 7.91 -15.10 -6.52
CA LEU A 363 7.66 -14.56 -5.18
C LEU A 363 7.38 -13.06 -5.22
N GLU A 364 6.57 -12.61 -4.27
CA GLU A 364 6.46 -11.20 -3.93
C GLU A 364 7.78 -10.67 -3.33
N THR A 365 8.03 -9.37 -3.44
CA THR A 365 9.26 -8.76 -2.93
C THR A 365 9.48 -9.02 -1.44
N LYS A 366 8.43 -8.93 -0.60
CA LYS A 366 8.50 -9.27 0.84
C LYS A 366 8.89 -10.73 1.09
N GLN A 367 8.33 -11.65 0.31
CA GLN A 367 8.60 -13.08 0.42
C GLN A 367 10.07 -13.38 0.06
N ALA A 368 10.56 -12.80 -1.03
CA ALA A 368 11.96 -12.94 -1.45
C ALA A 368 12.93 -12.32 -0.45
N LEU A 369 12.63 -11.13 0.10
CA LEU A 369 13.41 -10.49 1.16
C LEU A 369 13.49 -11.35 2.42
N PHE A 370 12.36 -11.93 2.85
CA PHE A 370 12.32 -12.82 4.01
C PHE A 370 13.19 -14.06 3.80
N ILE A 371 13.08 -14.70 2.63
CA ILE A 371 13.89 -15.86 2.26
C ILE A 371 15.38 -15.52 2.20
N HIS A 372 15.73 -14.37 1.61
CA HIS A 372 17.12 -13.93 1.51
C HIS A 372 17.73 -13.66 2.89
N ARG A 373 16.98 -12.96 3.77
CA ARG A 373 17.41 -12.62 5.13
C ARG A 373 17.58 -13.85 6.02
N TYR A 374 16.74 -14.86 5.81
CA TYR A 374 16.77 -16.10 6.55
C TYR A 374 17.01 -17.25 5.56
N GLN A 375 18.28 -17.43 5.16
CA GLN A 375 18.68 -18.48 4.20
C GLN A 375 18.30 -19.91 4.67
N ASN A 376 18.18 -20.13 5.98
CA ASN A 376 17.72 -21.40 6.55
C ASN A 376 16.31 -21.78 6.05
N PRO A 377 15.29 -20.92 6.13
CA PRO A 377 13.98 -21.13 5.51
C PRO A 377 13.99 -21.59 4.04
N LEU A 378 14.85 -21.06 3.15
CA LEU A 378 14.92 -21.54 1.77
C LEU A 378 15.42 -22.98 1.68
N MET A 379 16.51 -23.25 2.40
CA MET A 379 17.09 -24.60 2.50
C MET A 379 16.07 -25.58 3.07
N LEU A 380 15.32 -25.17 4.09
CA LEU A 380 14.26 -25.97 4.72
C LEU A 380 13.06 -26.19 3.78
N LEU A 381 12.68 -25.19 2.98
CA LEU A 381 11.63 -25.32 1.97
C LEU A 381 12.06 -26.29 0.84
N LEU A 382 13.32 -26.24 0.40
CA LEU A 382 13.81 -27.06 -0.72
C LEU A 382 14.13 -28.51 -0.33
N GLN A 383 14.53 -28.76 0.93
CA GLN A 383 15.03 -30.06 1.42
C GLN A 383 13.95 -31.01 1.97
N CYS A 384 12.68 -30.60 2.09
CA CYS A 384 11.55 -31.49 2.46
C CYS A 384 11.66 -32.22 3.83
N ASP A 385 12.47 -31.74 4.79
CA ASP A 385 12.67 -32.40 6.10
C ASP A 385 11.68 -31.96 7.21
N TYR A 386 10.53 -31.39 6.84
CA TYR A 386 9.40 -31.17 7.75
C TYR A 386 8.13 -31.84 7.22
N SER A 387 7.19 -32.16 8.12
CA SER A 387 5.90 -32.82 7.89
C SER A 387 4.90 -31.98 7.07
N GLY A 388 5.32 -31.50 5.90
CA GLY A 388 4.52 -30.65 5.01
C GLY A 388 4.38 -29.20 5.49
N LYS A 389 3.40 -28.52 4.89
CA LYS A 389 3.07 -27.10 5.07
C LYS A 389 2.88 -26.71 6.55
N GLU A 390 2.20 -27.54 7.33
CA GLU A 390 1.95 -27.29 8.75
C GLU A 390 3.24 -27.29 9.58
N GLY A 391 4.17 -28.21 9.27
CA GLY A 391 5.48 -28.28 9.92
C GLY A 391 6.33 -27.05 9.63
N PHE A 392 6.31 -26.56 8.39
CA PHE A 392 6.97 -25.30 8.02
C PHE A 392 6.43 -24.10 8.81
N ILE A 393 5.10 -23.95 8.89
CA ILE A 393 4.47 -22.84 9.61
C ILE A 393 4.83 -22.88 11.10
N GLN A 394 4.79 -24.07 11.72
CA GLN A 394 5.15 -24.24 13.13
C GLN A 394 6.61 -23.90 13.39
N TYR A 395 7.53 -24.33 12.51
CA TYR A 395 8.95 -24.02 12.64
C TYR A 395 9.22 -22.51 12.59
N ILE A 396 8.64 -21.81 11.61
CA ILE A 396 8.83 -20.35 11.47
C ILE A 396 8.29 -19.61 12.69
N LYS A 397 7.10 -19.99 13.19
CA LYS A 397 6.50 -19.36 14.37
C LYS A 397 7.21 -19.71 15.68
N GLY A 398 7.76 -20.92 15.79
CA GLY A 398 8.44 -21.41 16.98
C GLY A 398 9.91 -21.02 17.09
N SER A 399 10.51 -20.48 16.03
CA SER A 399 11.93 -20.14 16.00
C SER A 399 12.19 -18.74 16.59
N PRO A 400 12.92 -18.63 17.72
CA PRO A 400 13.23 -17.33 18.32
C PRO A 400 14.22 -16.50 17.50
N LYS A 401 14.85 -17.09 16.47
CA LYS A 401 15.82 -16.42 15.58
C LYS A 401 15.19 -15.80 14.34
N ILE A 402 13.91 -16.05 14.09
CA ILE A 402 13.20 -15.57 12.90
C ILE A 402 12.22 -14.49 13.32
N ILE A 403 12.41 -13.27 12.81
CA ILE A 403 11.42 -12.21 12.95
C ILE A 403 10.43 -12.44 11.81
N ASN A 404 9.30 -13.07 12.12
CA ASN A 404 8.29 -13.43 11.14
C ASN A 404 7.32 -12.26 10.89
N PRO A 405 7.30 -11.67 9.69
CA PRO A 405 6.37 -10.60 9.34
C PRO A 405 5.02 -11.14 8.81
N PHE A 406 4.87 -12.47 8.66
CA PHE A 406 3.76 -13.09 7.96
C PHE A 406 2.78 -13.81 8.88
N ASN A 407 1.49 -13.75 8.53
CA ASN A 407 0.48 -14.60 9.14
C ASN A 407 0.54 -16.05 8.60
N SER A 408 -0.26 -16.97 9.16
CA SER A 408 -0.28 -18.38 8.75
C SER A 408 -0.61 -18.59 7.27
N TRP A 409 -1.51 -17.79 6.71
CA TRP A 409 -1.93 -17.90 5.32
C TRP A 409 -0.82 -17.43 4.36
N GLN A 410 -0.14 -16.34 4.70
CA GLN A 410 1.01 -15.84 3.93
C GLN A 410 2.20 -16.81 3.95
N LEU A 411 2.44 -17.51 5.08
CA LEU A 411 3.45 -18.56 5.15
C LEU A 411 3.06 -19.80 4.36
N ALA A 412 1.77 -20.13 4.31
CA ALA A 412 1.23 -21.20 3.47
C ALA A 412 1.42 -20.90 1.98
N ASP A 413 1.05 -19.69 1.54
CA ASP A 413 1.24 -19.22 0.16
C ASP A 413 2.72 -19.25 -0.23
N LEU A 414 3.61 -18.78 0.66
CA LEU A 414 5.06 -18.86 0.45
C LEU A 414 5.53 -20.31 0.23
N PHE A 415 5.06 -21.24 1.07
CA PHE A 415 5.41 -22.65 0.95
C PHE A 415 4.94 -23.22 -0.39
N GLU A 416 3.69 -22.99 -0.75
CA GLU A 416 3.07 -23.49 -1.98
C GLU A 416 3.81 -22.95 -3.22
N LYS A 417 4.04 -21.64 -3.31
CA LYS A 417 4.79 -21.01 -4.41
C LYS A 417 6.19 -21.61 -4.59
N VAL A 418 6.92 -21.84 -3.50
CA VAL A 418 8.27 -22.42 -3.57
C VAL A 418 8.23 -23.89 -4.02
N GLN A 419 7.28 -24.69 -3.53
CA GLN A 419 7.14 -26.08 -3.97
C GLN A 419 6.70 -26.19 -5.43
N GLU A 420 5.68 -25.43 -5.83
CA GLU A 420 5.12 -25.46 -7.19
C GLU A 420 6.13 -24.99 -8.24
N ASN A 421 6.98 -24.02 -7.90
CA ASN A 421 8.01 -23.48 -8.79
C ASN A 421 9.37 -24.17 -8.64
N LYS A 422 9.48 -25.27 -7.87
CA LYS A 422 10.73 -26.04 -7.78
C LYS A 422 11.21 -26.58 -9.14
N PRO A 423 10.36 -27.18 -10.01
CA PRO A 423 10.79 -27.61 -11.34
C PRO A 423 11.30 -26.46 -12.22
N ARG A 424 10.68 -25.28 -12.11
CA ARG A 424 11.11 -24.06 -12.80
C ARG A 424 12.51 -23.65 -12.36
N ASN A 425 12.74 -23.59 -11.06
CA ASN A 425 14.04 -23.25 -10.48
C ASN A 425 15.12 -24.26 -10.90
N ASP A 426 14.83 -25.56 -10.86
CA ASP A 426 15.76 -26.61 -11.29
C ASP A 426 16.13 -26.46 -12.78
N LEU A 427 15.13 -26.21 -13.64
CA LEU A 427 15.36 -25.94 -15.06
C LEU A 427 16.26 -24.72 -15.25
N ILE A 428 15.96 -23.59 -14.60
CA ILE A 428 16.76 -22.37 -14.69
C ILE A 428 18.21 -22.65 -14.30
N ALA A 429 18.45 -23.30 -13.16
CA ALA A 429 19.79 -23.61 -12.67
C ALA A 429 20.59 -24.47 -13.66
N GLU A 430 19.95 -25.49 -14.26
CA GLU A 430 20.60 -26.33 -15.26
C GLU A 430 20.94 -25.57 -16.56
N LEU A 431 20.04 -24.69 -17.01
CA LEU A 431 20.29 -23.83 -18.18
C LEU A 431 21.44 -22.85 -17.94
N GLU A 432 21.52 -22.26 -16.74
CA GLU A 432 22.63 -21.37 -16.36
C GLU A 432 23.97 -22.11 -16.31
N VAL A 433 23.99 -23.34 -15.77
CA VAL A 433 25.18 -24.21 -15.77
C VAL A 433 25.64 -24.50 -17.20
N TYR A 434 24.71 -24.83 -18.11
CA TYR A 434 25.01 -25.02 -19.52
C TYR A 434 25.62 -23.75 -20.14
N LEU A 435 24.97 -22.59 -19.98
CA LEU A 435 25.47 -21.34 -20.54
C LEU A 435 26.85 -20.98 -19.99
N LYS A 436 27.11 -21.20 -18.70
CA LYS A 436 28.42 -20.95 -18.08
C LYS A 436 29.51 -21.86 -18.64
N LYS A 437 29.22 -23.15 -18.81
CA LYS A 437 30.16 -24.14 -19.39
C LYS A 437 30.53 -23.81 -20.84
N HIS A 438 29.58 -23.23 -21.59
CA HIS A 438 29.75 -22.92 -23.01
C HIS A 438 30.10 -21.45 -23.30
N ASN A 439 30.22 -20.60 -22.27
CA ASN A 439 30.64 -19.21 -22.40
C ASN A 439 32.14 -19.13 -22.76
N GLY A 440 32.50 -18.42 -23.84
CA GLY A 440 33.89 -18.14 -24.21
C GLY A 440 34.64 -19.25 -24.95
N LEU A 441 34.09 -20.45 -25.09
CA LEU A 441 34.64 -21.42 -26.04
C LEU A 441 34.34 -20.91 -27.46
N ARG A 442 35.39 -20.68 -28.27
CA ARG A 442 35.27 -20.49 -29.74
C ARG A 442 34.71 -21.76 -30.34
N LEU A 443 33.40 -21.90 -30.25
CA LEU A 443 32.69 -23.13 -30.49
C LEU A 443 32.27 -23.16 -31.95
N ASN A 444 32.58 -24.29 -32.61
CA ASN A 444 32.14 -24.65 -33.95
C ASN A 444 30.69 -24.19 -34.22
N PHE A 445 30.35 -23.91 -35.48
CA PHE A 445 29.06 -23.36 -35.95
C PHE A 445 27.78 -23.99 -35.34
N LEU A 446 27.86 -25.21 -34.81
CA LEU A 446 26.75 -25.93 -34.15
C LEU A 446 26.50 -25.45 -32.71
N SER A 447 27.55 -25.25 -31.92
CA SER A 447 27.45 -24.90 -30.50
C SER A 447 27.16 -23.42 -30.25
N SER A 448 27.43 -22.54 -31.21
CA SER A 448 26.95 -21.14 -31.15
C SER A 448 25.42 -21.04 -31.25
N SER A 449 24.80 -21.87 -32.09
CA SER A 449 23.34 -21.83 -32.32
C SER A 449 22.53 -22.36 -31.13
N HIS A 450 23.00 -23.41 -30.44
CA HIS A 450 22.36 -23.94 -29.24
C HIS A 450 22.59 -23.02 -28.04
N TYR A 451 23.77 -22.41 -27.93
CA TYR A 451 24.05 -21.39 -26.92
C TYR A 451 23.10 -20.19 -27.04
N GLU A 452 22.99 -19.58 -28.23
CA GLU A 452 22.07 -18.44 -28.48
C GLU A 452 20.61 -18.82 -28.22
N ARG A 453 20.23 -20.05 -28.59
CA ARG A 453 18.90 -20.61 -28.33
C ARG A 453 18.64 -20.74 -26.83
N CYS A 454 19.56 -21.34 -26.08
CA CYS A 454 19.46 -21.52 -24.64
C CYS A 454 19.38 -20.16 -23.94
N GLN A 455 20.23 -19.21 -24.32
CA GLN A 455 20.21 -17.85 -23.78
C GLN A 455 18.88 -17.14 -24.06
N SER A 456 18.37 -17.25 -25.29
CA SER A 456 17.07 -16.66 -25.64
C SER A 456 15.91 -17.33 -24.93
N PHE A 457 15.98 -18.65 -24.70
CA PHE A 457 14.96 -19.43 -24.01
C PHE A 457 14.93 -19.11 -22.51
N LEU A 458 16.09 -19.09 -21.85
CA LEU A 458 16.22 -18.73 -20.44
C LEU A 458 15.63 -17.32 -20.17
N LYS A 459 15.89 -16.35 -21.05
CA LYS A 459 15.28 -15.01 -20.96
C LYS A 459 13.74 -15.03 -21.03
N GLN A 460 13.16 -15.98 -21.76
CA GLN A 460 11.71 -16.12 -21.86
C GLN A 460 11.15 -16.85 -20.62
N VAL A 461 11.82 -17.90 -20.15
CA VAL A 461 11.47 -18.61 -18.90
C VAL A 461 11.44 -17.65 -17.72
N LEU A 462 12.45 -16.79 -17.57
CA LEU A 462 12.51 -15.79 -16.48
C LEU A 462 11.41 -14.72 -16.56
N LYS A 463 10.82 -14.48 -17.74
CA LYS A 463 9.73 -13.52 -17.93
C LYS A 463 8.36 -14.11 -17.66
N GLU A 464 8.21 -15.42 -17.79
CA GLU A 464 6.93 -16.09 -17.69
C GLU A 464 6.40 -16.02 -16.25
N GLN A 465 5.11 -15.71 -16.10
CA GLN A 465 4.48 -15.44 -14.80
C GLN A 465 3.53 -16.54 -14.33
N THR A 466 3.21 -17.51 -15.21
CA THR A 466 2.28 -18.60 -14.88
C THR A 466 2.94 -19.95 -15.13
N LYS A 467 2.47 -20.97 -14.40
CA LYS A 467 2.97 -22.34 -14.52
C LYS A 467 2.53 -22.96 -15.86
N GLU A 468 1.31 -22.65 -16.27
CA GLU A 468 0.67 -23.14 -17.50
C GLU A 468 1.46 -22.71 -18.73
N HIS A 469 1.71 -21.40 -18.88
CA HIS A 469 2.50 -20.90 -19.99
C HIS A 469 3.95 -21.38 -19.96
N LEU A 470 4.55 -21.57 -18.77
CA LEU A 470 5.88 -22.14 -18.66
C LEU A 470 5.89 -23.57 -19.21
N ASN A 471 4.90 -24.39 -18.86
CA ASN A 471 4.77 -25.76 -19.35
C ASN A 471 4.64 -25.78 -20.89
N VAL A 472 3.80 -24.91 -21.45
CA VAL A 472 3.65 -24.72 -22.89
C VAL A 472 4.99 -24.35 -23.55
N LEU A 473 5.67 -23.36 -22.99
CA LEU A 473 6.95 -22.86 -23.48
C LEU A 473 8.02 -23.96 -23.50
N VAL A 474 8.14 -24.74 -22.41
CA VAL A 474 9.12 -25.82 -22.30
C VAL A 474 8.78 -26.99 -23.22
N ILE A 475 7.50 -27.40 -23.30
CA ILE A 475 7.06 -28.49 -24.20
C ILE A 475 7.29 -28.11 -25.65
N HIS A 476 6.97 -26.87 -26.04
CA HIS A 476 7.23 -26.38 -27.39
C HIS A 476 8.73 -26.41 -27.71
N GLN A 477 9.55 -25.92 -26.78
CA GLN A 477 11.01 -25.95 -26.94
C GLN A 477 11.54 -27.38 -27.08
N TYR A 478 11.06 -28.31 -26.25
CA TYR A 478 11.42 -29.72 -26.31
C TYR A 478 11.03 -30.37 -27.65
N LYS A 479 9.84 -30.04 -28.19
CA LYS A 479 9.39 -30.51 -29.51
C LYS A 479 10.23 -29.99 -30.66
N LEU A 480 10.73 -28.75 -30.59
CA LEU A 480 11.64 -28.22 -31.62
C LEU A 480 12.92 -29.06 -31.75
N PHE A 481 13.36 -29.72 -30.68
CA PHE A 481 14.46 -30.68 -30.71
C PHE A 481 14.04 -32.06 -31.25
N LYS A 482 12.85 -32.57 -30.86
CA LYS A 482 12.39 -33.91 -31.25
C LYS A 482 11.87 -34.00 -32.68
N ASP A 483 10.96 -33.10 -33.05
CA ASP A 483 10.17 -33.22 -34.29
C ASP A 483 10.83 -32.40 -35.42
N GLY A 484 11.61 -31.37 -35.07
CA GLY A 484 12.47 -30.61 -35.96
C GLY A 484 11.77 -29.78 -37.05
N ASP A 485 10.44 -29.67 -37.02
CA ASP A 485 9.69 -28.77 -37.88
C ASP A 485 8.33 -28.42 -37.24
N ALA A 486 8.28 -27.37 -36.42
CA ALA A 486 7.03 -26.78 -35.95
C ALA A 486 6.62 -25.64 -36.88
N GLY A 487 6.38 -25.96 -38.15
CA GLY A 487 5.76 -25.05 -39.12
C GLY A 487 6.64 -23.90 -39.61
N LYS A 488 6.56 -23.62 -40.92
CA LYS A 488 7.20 -22.47 -41.57
C LYS A 488 6.57 -21.15 -41.08
N LYS A 489 6.94 -20.67 -39.90
CA LYS A 489 6.79 -19.26 -39.51
C LYS A 489 8.15 -18.58 -39.52
N ILE A 490 8.15 -17.29 -39.85
CA ILE A 490 9.34 -16.43 -39.74
C ILE A 490 9.62 -16.25 -38.24
N ALA A 491 10.39 -17.18 -37.66
CA ALA A 491 10.79 -17.12 -36.26
C ALA A 491 11.74 -15.92 -36.05
N THR A 492 11.30 -14.96 -35.24
CA THR A 492 12.07 -13.74 -34.97
C THR A 492 13.07 -13.93 -33.84
N LYS A 493 12.77 -14.83 -32.87
CA LYS A 493 13.67 -15.13 -31.74
C LYS A 493 14.45 -16.42 -31.97
N ALA A 494 15.63 -16.53 -31.36
CA ALA A 494 16.51 -17.69 -31.56
C ALA A 494 15.91 -19.00 -31.03
N HIS A 495 15.13 -18.94 -29.94
CA HIS A 495 14.51 -20.14 -29.36
C HIS A 495 13.36 -20.74 -30.16
N GLU A 496 12.73 -19.95 -31.03
CA GLU A 496 11.61 -20.38 -31.88
C GLU A 496 12.06 -21.06 -33.19
N LYS A 497 13.34 -20.95 -33.55
CA LYS A 497 13.86 -21.50 -34.83
C LYS A 497 13.86 -23.04 -34.79
N PRO A 498 13.80 -23.75 -35.92
CA PRO A 498 14.00 -25.21 -35.94
C PRO A 498 15.43 -25.60 -35.53
N VAL A 499 15.60 -26.77 -34.90
CA VAL A 499 16.92 -27.33 -34.60
C VAL A 499 17.45 -28.03 -35.86
N LYS A 500 18.60 -27.57 -36.37
CA LYS A 500 19.17 -28.05 -37.65
C LYS A 500 19.76 -29.47 -37.55
N ASN A 501 20.18 -29.91 -36.37
CA ASN A 501 20.74 -31.24 -36.15
C ASN A 501 19.97 -31.96 -35.03
N LYS A 502 19.12 -32.93 -35.40
CA LYS A 502 18.22 -33.64 -34.48
C LYS A 502 18.92 -34.69 -33.61
N GLU A 503 20.18 -35.02 -33.89
CA GLU A 503 20.93 -36.06 -33.17
C GLU A 503 21.65 -35.52 -31.93
N ILE A 504 21.77 -34.19 -31.79
CA ILE A 504 22.46 -33.56 -30.65
C ILE A 504 21.53 -33.53 -29.44
N ARG A 505 21.84 -34.35 -28.44
CA ARG A 505 21.21 -34.38 -27.10
C ARG A 505 22.19 -33.85 -26.05
N ASP A 506 22.48 -32.56 -26.12
CA ASP A 506 23.33 -31.88 -25.15
C ASP A 506 22.63 -31.68 -23.80
N GLU A 507 23.34 -31.14 -22.80
CA GLU A 507 22.77 -30.95 -21.46
C GLU A 507 21.54 -30.03 -21.49
N TYR A 508 21.47 -29.07 -22.42
CA TYR A 508 20.29 -28.25 -22.63
C TYR A 508 19.06 -29.10 -23.02
N TYR A 509 19.19 -30.01 -24.00
CA TYR A 509 18.11 -30.95 -24.34
C TYR A 509 17.70 -31.80 -23.13
N LEU A 510 18.67 -32.32 -22.37
CA LEU A 510 18.41 -33.20 -21.22
C LEU A 510 17.63 -32.47 -20.11
N SER A 511 17.91 -31.19 -19.88
CA SER A 511 17.15 -30.36 -18.93
C SER A 511 15.68 -30.18 -19.35
N LEU A 512 15.43 -29.93 -20.63
CA LEU A 512 14.07 -29.85 -21.17
C LEU A 512 13.34 -31.19 -21.02
N GLU A 513 14.01 -32.30 -21.35
CA GLU A 513 13.44 -33.65 -21.23
C GLU A 513 13.10 -33.99 -19.77
N LYS A 514 13.99 -33.67 -18.83
CA LYS A 514 13.77 -33.87 -17.40
C LYS A 514 12.55 -33.11 -16.92
N PHE A 515 12.41 -31.83 -17.29
CA PHE A 515 11.25 -31.01 -16.92
C PHE A 515 9.96 -31.60 -17.49
N VAL A 516 9.92 -31.93 -18.79
CA VAL A 516 8.72 -32.50 -19.44
C VAL A 516 8.32 -33.84 -18.81
N ASN A 517 9.28 -34.66 -18.39
CA ASN A 517 9.01 -35.93 -17.75
C ASN A 517 8.39 -35.79 -16.35
N GLN A 518 8.63 -34.67 -15.65
CA GLN A 518 8.02 -34.37 -14.35
C GLN A 518 6.56 -33.91 -14.45
N LEU A 519 6.12 -33.45 -15.63
CA LEU A 519 4.74 -33.00 -15.82
C LEU A 519 3.75 -34.17 -15.79
N THR A 520 2.60 -33.93 -15.16
CA THR A 520 1.45 -34.84 -15.14
C THR A 520 0.87 -35.04 -16.55
N LYS A 521 0.01 -36.06 -16.69
CA LYS A 521 -0.66 -36.32 -17.97
C LYS A 521 -1.56 -35.16 -18.39
N GLU A 522 -2.28 -34.58 -17.44
CA GLU A 522 -3.20 -33.45 -17.63
C GLU A 522 -2.44 -32.18 -18.05
N GLU A 523 -1.32 -31.86 -17.40
CA GLU A 523 -0.48 -30.71 -17.77
C GLU A 523 0.10 -30.86 -19.19
N LYS A 524 0.45 -32.08 -19.59
CA LYS A 524 0.90 -32.38 -20.96
C LYS A 524 -0.22 -32.19 -21.96
N GLU A 525 -1.42 -32.73 -21.69
CA GLU A 525 -2.58 -32.60 -22.57
C GLU A 525 -3.05 -31.15 -22.70
N PHE A 526 -3.06 -30.38 -21.61
CA PHE A 526 -3.38 -28.95 -21.62
C PHE A 526 -2.39 -28.16 -22.50
N ALA A 527 -1.09 -28.34 -22.29
CA ALA A 527 -0.07 -27.66 -23.08
C ALA A 527 -0.05 -28.08 -24.57
N LEU A 528 -0.57 -29.27 -24.88
CA LEU A 528 -0.78 -29.74 -26.25
C LEU A 528 -2.02 -29.09 -26.90
N ASN A 529 -3.06 -28.79 -26.12
CA ASN A 529 -4.31 -28.18 -26.57
C ASN A 529 -4.26 -26.64 -26.64
N GLU A 530 -3.54 -25.96 -25.75
CA GLU A 530 -3.33 -24.51 -25.88
C GLU A 530 -2.53 -24.15 -27.15
N ASN A 531 -1.78 -25.10 -27.71
CA ASN A 531 -1.14 -24.93 -29.01
C ASN A 531 -2.15 -24.66 -30.16
N THR A 532 -3.44 -24.93 -29.95
CA THR A 532 -4.52 -24.55 -30.89
C THR A 532 -4.99 -23.09 -30.71
N GLU A 533 -4.95 -22.51 -29.50
CA GLU A 533 -5.36 -21.11 -29.24
C GLU A 533 -4.18 -20.11 -29.26
N TYR A 534 -2.97 -20.54 -28.86
CA TYR A 534 -1.72 -19.78 -29.07
C TYR A 534 -1.41 -19.58 -30.57
N GLN A 535 -2.04 -20.38 -31.45
CA GLN A 535 -2.03 -20.19 -32.90
C GLN A 535 -2.93 -19.05 -33.39
N GLU A 536 -3.99 -18.69 -32.65
CA GLU A 536 -4.93 -17.62 -33.00
C GLU A 536 -4.62 -16.29 -32.28
N GLY A 537 -4.06 -16.33 -31.07
CA GLY A 537 -3.76 -15.14 -30.25
C GLY A 537 -2.64 -14.21 -30.76
N ILE A 538 -1.85 -14.61 -31.76
CA ILE A 538 -0.79 -13.78 -32.35
C ILE A 538 -1.34 -12.86 -33.48
N GLN A 539 -2.62 -12.99 -33.87
CA GLN A 539 -3.21 -12.12 -34.91
C GLN A 539 -3.61 -10.71 -34.44
N TYR A 540 -3.62 -10.42 -33.13
CA TYR A 540 -4.00 -9.09 -32.61
C TYR A 540 -2.87 -8.42 -31.81
N SER A 541 -1.77 -8.11 -32.48
CA SER A 541 -0.92 -6.98 -32.07
C SER A 541 -0.17 -6.42 -33.28
N LYS A 542 -0.83 -5.49 -33.98
CA LYS A 542 -0.17 -4.48 -34.82
C LYS A 542 -0.29 -3.14 -34.14
#